data_AF-A0A7W7WJ46-F1
#
_entry.id   AF-A0A7W7WJ46-F1
#
_cell.length_a   1.000
_cell.length_b   1.000
_cell.length_c   1.000
_cell.angle_alpha   90.00
_cell.angle_beta   90.00
_cell.angle_gamma   90.00
#
_symmetry.space_group_name_H-M   'P 1'
#
loop_
_entity.id
_entity.type
_entity.pdbx_description
1 polymer ?
#
loop_
_entity_poly.entity_id
_entity_poly.type
_entity_poly.pdbx_seq_one_letter_code
_entity_poly.pdbx_strand_id
1 'polypeptide(L)'
;MTNPSADHRPVVRAVPHPGELDAHGIPITCAYCRARRDWLLLNVRQQVFVRCRCAHEWHEPDLTRAYFDQHFTEAEHEWADYDTAMRALAFDGLLAGATWA
;
A
#
# COMPACT_ATOMS: atom_id res chain seq x y z
N MET A 1 -15.82 -33.94 -14.75
CA MET A 1 -15.61 -33.46 -13.37
C MET A 1 -14.97 -32.09 -13.47
N THR A 2 -15.72 -31.04 -13.17
CA THR A 2 -15.37 -29.66 -13.52
C THR A 2 -14.43 -29.05 -12.47
N ASN A 3 -13.33 -28.50 -12.96
CA ASN A 3 -12.29 -27.63 -12.38
C ASN A 3 -12.45 -27.14 -10.92
N PRO A 4 -11.43 -27.28 -10.04
CA PRO A 4 -11.32 -26.43 -8.87
C PRO A 4 -10.76 -25.08 -9.33
N SER A 5 -11.62 -24.11 -9.60
CA SER A 5 -11.18 -22.71 -9.68
C SER A 5 -10.72 -22.30 -8.28
N ALA A 6 -9.44 -22.49 -7.99
CA ALA A 6 -8.80 -21.87 -6.84
C ALA A 6 -9.15 -20.38 -6.91
N ASP A 7 -9.75 -19.88 -5.85
CA ASP A 7 -10.14 -18.49 -5.65
C ASP A 7 -8.86 -17.63 -5.79
N HIS A 8 -8.54 -17.20 -7.02
CA HIS A 8 -7.39 -16.34 -7.33
C HIS A 8 -7.68 -14.90 -6.89
N ARG A 9 -8.40 -14.72 -5.78
CA ARG A 9 -8.57 -13.39 -5.22
C ARG A 9 -7.21 -12.93 -4.76
N PRO A 10 -6.72 -11.78 -5.24
CA PRO A 10 -5.48 -11.22 -4.74
C PRO A 10 -5.56 -11.08 -3.23
N VAL A 11 -4.55 -11.59 -2.54
CA VAL A 11 -4.46 -11.49 -1.07
C VAL A 11 -4.23 -10.03 -0.65
N VAL A 12 -3.58 -9.25 -1.53
CA VAL A 12 -3.19 -7.86 -1.32
C VAL A 12 -3.42 -7.08 -2.60
N ARG A 13 -4.15 -5.96 -2.50
CA ARG A 13 -4.21 -4.94 -3.55
C ARG A 13 -3.26 -3.80 -3.18
N ALA A 14 -2.26 -3.58 -4.02
CA ALA A 14 -1.18 -2.61 -3.76
C ALA A 14 -1.29 -1.43 -4.73
N VAL A 15 -1.35 -0.22 -4.20
CA VAL A 15 -1.48 1.02 -4.98
C VAL A 15 -0.37 1.99 -4.59
N PRO A 16 0.62 2.23 -5.46
CA PRO A 16 1.61 3.28 -5.25
C PRO A 16 0.95 4.66 -5.23
N HIS A 17 1.33 5.49 -4.27
CA HIS A 17 0.87 6.88 -4.16
C HIS A 17 2.08 7.81 -3.95
N PRO A 18 2.61 8.43 -5.02
CA PRO A 18 3.85 9.20 -4.95
C PRO A 18 3.73 10.53 -4.19
N GLY A 19 2.51 11.06 -4.04
CA GLY A 19 2.25 12.36 -3.42
C GLY A 19 2.16 12.33 -1.90
N GLU A 20 1.86 13.50 -1.31
CA GLU A 20 1.39 13.56 0.08
C GLU A 20 0.04 12.86 0.21
N LEU A 21 -0.23 12.31 1.39
CA LEU A 21 -1.45 11.60 1.70
C LEU A 21 -2.04 12.17 2.98
N ASP A 22 -3.34 12.46 2.97
CA ASP A 22 -4.05 12.99 4.12
C ASP A 22 -5.03 11.95 4.68
N ALA A 23 -4.97 11.72 5.98
CA ALA A 23 -6.01 11.02 6.73
C ALA A 23 -6.92 12.08 7.38
N HIS A 24 -8.16 12.22 6.89
CA HIS A 24 -9.11 13.24 7.35
C HIS A 24 -8.55 14.69 7.41
N GLY A 25 -7.67 15.05 6.47
CA GLY A 25 -7.06 16.39 6.42
C GLY A 25 -5.83 16.57 7.31
N ILE A 26 -5.33 15.49 7.92
CA ILE A 26 -4.05 15.47 8.63
C ILE A 26 -3.00 14.82 7.72
N PRO A 27 -1.92 15.55 7.37
CA PRO A 27 -0.85 14.98 6.54
C PRO A 27 -0.16 13.81 7.23
N ILE A 28 -0.12 12.69 6.52
CA ILE A 28 0.58 11.50 6.97
C ILE A 28 2.09 11.73 6.91
N THR A 29 2.78 11.31 7.98
CA THR A 29 4.24 11.35 8.07
C THR A 29 4.74 10.02 8.65
N CYS A 30 5.77 9.45 8.05
CA CYS A 30 6.35 8.21 8.53
C CYS A 30 7.00 8.45 9.91
N ALA A 31 6.59 7.70 10.92
CA ALA A 31 7.15 7.83 12.27
C ALA A 31 8.66 7.50 12.35
N TYR A 32 9.18 6.70 11.40
CA TYR A 32 10.55 6.21 11.41
C TYR A 32 11.52 7.10 10.63
N CYS A 33 11.18 7.47 9.39
CA CYS A 33 12.07 8.25 8.52
C CYS A 33 11.59 9.68 8.25
N ARG A 34 10.42 10.07 8.78
CA ARG A 34 9.83 11.41 8.62
C ARG A 34 9.47 11.80 7.18
N ALA A 35 9.48 10.84 6.24
CA ALA A 35 8.96 11.04 4.90
C ALA A 35 7.47 11.47 4.93
N ARG A 36 7.08 12.31 3.97
CA ARG A 36 5.70 12.84 3.80
C ARG A 36 5.04 12.39 2.50
N ARG A 37 5.76 11.67 1.66
CA ARG A 37 5.37 11.27 0.30
C ARG A 37 5.87 9.86 0.00
N ASP A 38 5.63 9.38 -1.22
CA ASP A 38 6.08 8.07 -1.70
C ASP A 38 5.55 6.90 -0.85
N TRP A 39 4.22 6.80 -0.81
CA TRP A 39 3.48 5.81 -0.05
C TRP A 39 3.12 4.60 -0.90
N LEU A 40 2.94 3.46 -0.25
CA LEU A 40 2.26 2.30 -0.81
C LEU A 40 1.03 2.02 0.04
N LEU A 41 -0.13 2.03 -0.60
CA LEU A 41 -1.38 1.67 0.05
C LEU A 41 -1.66 0.19 -0.20
N LEU A 42 -1.87 -0.54 0.89
CA LEU A 42 -2.15 -1.97 0.86
C LEU A 42 -3.55 -2.22 1.39
N ASN A 43 -4.42 -2.71 0.53
CA ASN A 43 -5.71 -3.20 0.95
C ASN A 43 -5.63 -4.72 1.11
N VAL A 44 -5.63 -5.13 2.38
CA VAL A 44 -5.56 -6.54 2.78
C VAL A 44 -6.90 -6.89 3.43
N ARG A 45 -7.69 -7.69 2.72
CA ARG A 45 -9.07 -8.04 3.09
C ARG A 45 -9.99 -6.82 3.21
N GLN A 46 -10.13 -6.25 4.41
CA GLN A 46 -11.01 -5.12 4.74
C GLN A 46 -10.28 -4.00 5.48
N GLN A 47 -8.95 -4.08 5.54
CA GLN A 47 -8.09 -3.13 6.23
C GLN A 47 -7.13 -2.49 5.23
N VAL A 48 -6.89 -1.20 5.41
CA VAL A 48 -5.94 -0.43 4.61
C VAL A 48 -4.72 -0.15 5.46
N PHE A 49 -3.56 -0.47 4.92
CA PHE A 49 -2.27 -0.19 5.51
C PHE A 49 -1.54 0.83 4.64
N VAL A 50 -0.82 1.73 5.30
CA VAL A 50 0.10 2.64 4.64
C VAL A 50 1.50 2.11 4.91
N ARG A 51 2.29 2.02 3.85
CA ARG A 51 3.68 1.59 3.91
C ARG A 51 4.60 2.64 3.32
N CYS A 52 5.66 2.94 4.04
CA CYS A 52 6.74 3.82 3.60
C CYS A 52 7.84 3.03 2.88
N ARG A 53 8.61 3.68 1.99
CA ARG A 53 9.82 3.10 1.38
C ARG A 53 10.85 2.60 2.37
N CYS A 54 10.85 3.11 3.61
CA CYS A 54 11.71 2.59 4.69
C CYS A 54 11.19 1.28 5.32
N ALA A 55 10.23 0.60 4.69
CA ALA A 55 9.58 -0.62 5.16
C ALA A 55 8.73 -0.47 6.43
N HIS A 56 8.55 0.76 6.96
CA HIS A 56 7.60 0.98 8.03
C HIS A 56 6.17 0.92 7.48
N GLU A 57 5.37 0.03 8.05
CA GLU A 57 3.97 -0.18 7.71
C GLU A 57 3.11 -0.04 8.96
N TRP A 58 1.94 0.56 8.81
CA TRP A 58 0.95 0.65 9.87
C TRP A 58 -0.46 0.60 9.30
N HIS A 59 -1.40 0.14 10.13
CA HIS A 59 -2.83 0.25 9.83
C HIS A 59 -3.26 1.70 10.02
N GLU A 60 -3.87 2.28 8.99
CA GLU A 60 -4.36 3.67 9.03
C GLU A 60 -5.90 3.66 9.16
N PRO A 61 -6.44 3.79 10.39
CA PRO A 61 -7.88 3.62 10.64
C PRO A 61 -8.75 4.64 9.90
N ASP A 62 -8.20 5.82 9.62
CA ASP A 62 -8.90 6.93 8.97
C ASP A 62 -9.00 6.73 7.44
N LEU A 63 -8.12 5.90 6.86
CA LEU A 63 -8.22 5.47 5.47
C LEU A 63 -9.11 4.23 5.38
N THR A 64 -10.41 4.45 5.55
CA THR A 64 -11.39 3.35 5.47
C THR A 64 -11.35 2.66 4.11
N ARG A 65 -11.75 1.37 4.08
CA ARG A 65 -11.90 0.60 2.84
C ARG A 65 -12.79 1.32 1.80
N ALA A 66 -13.86 1.97 2.26
CA ALA A 66 -14.78 2.70 1.39
C ALA A 66 -14.11 3.94 0.75
N TYR A 67 -13.34 4.70 1.53
CA TYR A 67 -12.53 5.79 1.01
C TYR A 67 -11.48 5.27 0.02
N PHE A 68 -10.80 4.17 0.37
CA PHE A 68 -9.80 3.56 -0.49
C PHE A 68 -10.38 3.13 -1.84
N ASP A 69 -11.51 2.41 -1.84
CA ASP A 69 -12.14 1.94 -3.07
C ASP A 69 -12.72 3.08 -3.93
N GLN A 70 -13.05 4.24 -3.34
CA GLN A 70 -13.54 5.41 -4.10
C GLN A 70 -12.41 6.22 -4.74
N HIS A 71 -11.28 6.33 -4.06
CA HIS A 71 -10.19 7.25 -4.45
C HIS A 71 -9.00 6.56 -5.11
N PHE A 72 -8.82 5.27 -4.86
CA PHE A 72 -7.71 4.47 -5.37
C PHE A 72 -8.30 3.25 -6.07
N THR A 73 -8.95 3.44 -7.22
CA THR A 73 -9.78 2.44 -7.92
C THR A 73 -8.99 1.50 -8.83
N GLU A 74 -7.83 1.91 -9.33
CA GLU A 74 -6.99 1.09 -10.20
C GLU A 74 -5.99 0.29 -9.36
N ALA A 75 -6.13 -1.04 -9.31
CA ALA A 75 -5.03 -1.87 -8.83
C ALA A 75 -3.98 -1.80 -9.92
N GLU A 76 -2.86 -1.12 -9.68
CA GLU A 76 -1.79 -1.17 -10.68
C GLU A 76 -1.29 -2.61 -10.80
N HIS A 77 -1.20 -3.33 -9.67
CA HIS A 77 -0.74 -4.72 -9.62
C HIS A 77 -1.38 -5.54 -8.48
N GLU A 78 -1.78 -6.77 -8.82
CA GLU A 78 -2.20 -7.82 -7.89
C GLU A 78 -1.06 -8.82 -7.68
N TRP A 79 -0.80 -9.21 -6.43
CA TRP A 79 0.35 -10.06 -6.08
C TRP A 79 -0.06 -11.28 -5.27
N ALA A 80 0.56 -12.43 -5.57
CA ALA A 80 0.34 -13.69 -4.84
C ALA A 80 1.20 -13.80 -3.56
N ASP A 81 2.28 -13.02 -3.45
CA ASP A 81 3.24 -13.03 -2.35
C ASP A 81 3.61 -11.60 -1.93
N TYR A 82 3.63 -11.36 -0.61
CA TYR A 82 3.85 -10.03 -0.04
C TYR A 82 5.30 -9.55 -0.23
N ASP A 83 6.29 -10.38 0.07
CA ASP A 83 7.70 -9.99 -0.01
C ASP A 83 8.12 -9.70 -1.45
N THR A 84 7.64 -10.50 -2.38
CA THR A 84 7.83 -10.28 -3.82
C THR A 84 7.23 -8.94 -4.25
N ALA A 85 6.01 -8.61 -3.81
CA ALA A 85 5.37 -7.34 -4.11
C ALA A 85 6.20 -6.16 -3.57
N MET A 86 6.67 -6.25 -2.31
CA MET A 86 7.42 -5.15 -1.69
C MET A 86 8.76 -4.90 -2.39
N ARG A 87 9.45 -5.96 -2.82
CA ARG A 87 10.68 -5.81 -3.62
C ARG A 87 10.40 -5.24 -5.00
N ALA A 88 9.40 -5.74 -5.71
CA ALA A 88 9.06 -5.29 -7.06
C ALA A 88 8.63 -3.82 -7.10
N LEU A 89 7.92 -3.35 -6.06
CA LEU A 89 7.47 -1.97 -5.93
C LEU A 89 8.52 -1.05 -5.25
N ALA A 90 9.63 -1.62 -4.78
CA ALA A 90 10.70 -0.96 -4.05
C ALA A 90 10.25 -0.30 -2.72
N PHE A 91 9.42 -1.03 -1.97
CA PHE A 91 8.97 -0.74 -0.60
C PHE A 91 9.50 -1.77 0.41
N ASP A 92 10.61 -2.43 0.09
CA ASP A 92 11.28 -3.44 0.92
C ASP A 92 12.25 -2.85 1.96
N GLY A 93 12.41 -1.52 2.00
CA GLY A 93 13.28 -0.82 2.94
C GLY A 93 14.60 -0.35 2.33
N LEU A 94 14.99 -0.85 1.15
CA LEU A 94 16.27 -0.49 0.52
C LEU A 94 16.35 0.97 0.09
N LEU A 95 15.19 1.60 -0.13
CA LEU A 95 15.07 3.00 -0.54
C LEU A 95 14.64 3.92 0.62
N ALA A 96 14.97 3.55 1.87
CA ALA A 96 14.73 4.39 3.03
C ALA A 96 15.37 5.78 2.84
N GLY A 97 14.56 6.84 2.88
CA GLY A 97 15.03 8.22 2.72
C GLY A 97 15.31 8.64 1.27
N ALA A 98 15.17 7.74 0.28
CA ALA A 98 15.13 8.13 -1.11
C ALA A 98 13.73 8.63 -1.45
N THR A 99 13.63 9.85 -1.97
CA THR A 99 12.39 10.41 -2.48
C THR A 99 12.53 10.62 -3.98
N TRP A 100 11.51 10.27 -4.76
CA TRP A 100 11.57 10.54 -6.20
C TRP A 100 11.68 12.06 -6.44
N ALA A 101 12.53 12.45 -7.39
CA ALA A 101 12.71 13.84 -7.81
C ALA A 101 11.55 14.26 -8.73
#